data_AF-A0A534ULB3-F1
#
_entry.id   AF-A0A534ULB3-F1
#
_cell.length_a   1.000
_cell.length_b   1.000
_cell.length_c   1.000
_cell.angle_alpha   90.00
_cell.angle_beta   90.00
_cell.angle_gamma   90.00
#
_symmetry.space_group_name_H-M   'P 1'
#
loop_
_entity.id
_entity.type
_entity.pdbx_description
1 polymer ?
#
loop_
_entity_poly.entity_id
_entity_poly.type
_entity_poly.pdbx_seq_one_letter_code
_entity_poly.pdbx_strand_id
1 'polypeptide(L)'
;MAAVLDDAIICFIKYLTAKQRRDRRLFRETEEWLFAEDSNWPFSFENLCGFLEINPHYLRGGLLRLKQQLGTREQNEGKPSHPKAVTYHRA
;
A
#
# COMPACT_ATOMS: atom_id res chain seq x y z
N MET A 1 -22.88 -2.30 2.76
CA MET A 1 -21.88 -2.32 1.66
C MET A 1 -20.55 -1.69 2.07
N ALA A 2 -20.54 -0.77 3.06
CA ALA A 2 -19.30 -0.23 3.65
C ALA A 2 -18.30 -1.30 4.13
N ALA A 3 -18.78 -2.42 4.67
CA ALA A 3 -17.91 -3.50 5.16
C ALA A 3 -16.93 -4.05 4.10
N VAL A 4 -17.31 -4.08 2.82
CA VAL A 4 -16.42 -4.55 1.74
C VAL A 4 -15.31 -3.53 1.48
N LEU A 5 -15.67 -2.24 1.45
CA LEU A 5 -14.70 -1.17 1.27
C LEU A 5 -13.75 -1.06 2.48
N ASP A 6 -14.29 -1.14 3.69
CA ASP A 6 -13.49 -1.14 4.93
C ASP A 6 -12.52 -2.32 4.96
N ASP A 7 -12.97 -3.53 4.65
CA ASP A 7 -12.10 -4.71 4.63
C ASP A 7 -11.00 -4.56 3.57
N ALA A 8 -11.31 -4.05 2.39
CA ALA A 8 -10.31 -3.79 1.34
C ALA A 8 -9.28 -2.74 1.78
N ILE A 9 -9.71 -1.63 2.40
CA ILE A 9 -8.80 -0.61 2.93
C ILE A 9 -7.91 -1.19 4.03
N ILE A 10 -8.49 -1.95 4.97
CA ILE A 10 -7.74 -2.60 6.05
C ILE A 10 -6.73 -3.59 5.47
N CYS A 11 -7.13 -4.40 4.48
CA CYS A 11 -6.26 -5.35 3.80
C CYS A 11 -5.09 -4.64 3.10
N PHE A 12 -5.38 -3.55 2.38
CA PHE A 12 -4.37 -2.73 1.71
C PHE A 12 -3.34 -2.17 2.71
N ILE A 13 -3.81 -1.57 3.80
CA ILE A 13 -2.96 -1.00 4.86
C ILE A 13 -2.14 -2.08 5.57
N LYS A 14 -2.76 -3.22 5.88
CA LYS A 14 -2.13 -4.31 6.61
C LYS A 14 -1.00 -4.97 5.83
N TYR A 15 -1.17 -5.13 4.52
CA TYR A 15 -0.22 -5.87 3.68
C TYR A 15 0.67 -4.98 2.81
N LEU A 16 0.67 -3.67 3.06
CA LEU A 16 1.46 -2.66 2.37
C LEU A 16 2.98 -2.94 2.38
N THR A 17 3.49 -3.53 3.46
CA THR A 17 4.92 -3.91 3.65
C THR A 17 5.11 -5.42 3.76
N ALA A 18 4.17 -6.20 3.21
CA ALA A 18 4.19 -7.65 3.35
C ALA A 18 5.39 -8.30 2.64
N LYS A 19 6.17 -9.10 3.37
CA LYS A 19 7.32 -9.84 2.83
C LYS A 19 6.96 -11.27 2.38
N GLN A 20 5.84 -11.82 2.86
CA GLN A 20 5.41 -13.18 2.56
C GLN A 20 4.67 -13.24 1.21
N ARG A 21 4.88 -14.34 0.46
CA ARG A 21 4.26 -14.52 -0.87
C ARG A 21 2.73 -14.44 -0.84
N ARG A 22 2.09 -15.07 0.16
CA ARG A 22 0.63 -15.09 0.31
C ARG A 22 0.08 -13.67 0.54
N ASP A 23 0.69 -12.96 1.47
CA ASP A 23 0.29 -11.60 1.84
C ASP A 23 0.47 -10.61 0.69
N ARG A 24 1.57 -10.73 -0.08
CA ARG A 24 1.78 -9.93 -1.30
C ARG A 24 0.72 -10.19 -2.37
N ARG A 25 0.26 -11.42 -2.49
CA ARG A 25 -0.82 -11.77 -3.44
C ARG A 25 -2.13 -11.10 -3.02
N LEU A 26 -2.50 -11.21 -1.75
CA LEU A 26 -3.70 -10.54 -1.21
C LEU A 26 -3.61 -9.02 -1.37
N PHE A 27 -2.46 -8.43 -1.07
CA PHE A 27 -2.21 -7.01 -1.32
C PHE A 27 -2.43 -6.64 -2.78
N ARG A 28 -1.84 -7.39 -3.71
CA ARG A 28 -1.95 -7.12 -5.15
C ARG A 28 -3.37 -7.24 -5.65
N GLU A 29 -4.11 -8.28 -5.27
CA GLU A 29 -5.52 -8.45 -5.66
C GLU A 29 -6.37 -7.28 -5.13
N THR A 30 -6.11 -6.85 -3.90
CA THR A 30 -6.80 -5.71 -3.28
C THR A 30 -6.44 -4.39 -3.97
N GLU A 31 -5.16 -4.17 -4.27
CA GLU A 31 -4.68 -2.99 -4.98
C GLU A 31 -5.26 -2.93 -6.40
N GLU A 32 -5.24 -4.03 -7.15
CA GLU A 32 -5.83 -4.09 -8.49
C GLU A 32 -7.31 -3.70 -8.46
N TRP A 33 -8.07 -4.18 -7.48
CA TRP A 33 -9.49 -3.82 -7.35
C TRP A 33 -9.71 -2.35 -6.93
N LEU A 34 -8.95 -1.83 -5.95
CA LEU A 34 -9.07 -0.44 -5.47
C LEU A 34 -8.74 0.58 -6.58
N PHE A 35 -7.80 0.24 -7.46
CA PHE A 35 -7.30 1.13 -8.51
C PHE A 35 -7.89 0.82 -9.90
N ALA A 36 -8.78 -0.16 -10.02
CA ALA A 36 -9.51 -0.43 -11.26
C ALA A 36 -10.50 0.69 -11.58
N GLU A 37 -10.40 1.24 -12.79
CA GLU A 37 -11.40 2.16 -13.36
C GLU A 37 -12.52 1.35 -14.02
N ASP A 38 -13.31 0.66 -13.19
CA ASP A 38 -14.44 -0.16 -13.63
C ASP A 38 -15.71 0.22 -12.84
N SER A 39 -16.82 0.40 -13.55
CA SER A 39 -18.15 0.66 -13.00
C SER A 39 -19.19 -0.37 -13.43
N ASN A 40 -18.79 -1.42 -14.15
CA ASN A 40 -19.72 -2.42 -14.70
C ASN A 40 -20.20 -3.44 -13.67
N TRP A 41 -19.50 -3.59 -12.54
CA TRP A 41 -19.85 -4.55 -11.49
C TRP A 41 -20.40 -3.85 -10.24
N PRO A 42 -21.49 -4.32 -9.59
CA PRO A 42 -22.09 -3.66 -8.43
C PRO A 42 -21.15 -3.47 -7.23
N PHE A 43 -20.12 -4.30 -7.11
CA PHE A 43 -19.08 -4.19 -6.07
C PHE A 43 -17.76 -3.69 -6.65
N SER A 44 -17.78 -2.96 -7.77
CA SER A 44 -16.60 -2.20 -8.17
C SER A 44 -16.34 -1.09 -7.16
N PHE A 45 -15.07 -0.70 -7.04
CA PHE A 45 -14.67 0.39 -6.15
C PHE A 45 -15.43 1.69 -6.46
N GLU A 46 -15.57 2.04 -7.76
CA GLU A 46 -16.31 3.23 -8.21
C GLU A 46 -17.76 3.23 -7.73
N ASN A 47 -18.45 2.08 -7.86
CA ASN A 47 -19.85 1.95 -7.47
C ASN A 47 -20.04 2.00 -5.95
N LEU A 48 -19.12 1.41 -5.18
CA LEU A 48 -19.13 1.50 -3.72
C LEU A 48 -18.85 2.93 -3.23
N CYS A 49 -17.88 3.62 -3.84
CA CYS A 49 -17.62 5.02 -3.54
C CYS A 49 -18.84 5.90 -3.86
N GLY A 50 -19.49 5.68 -5.01
CA GLY A 50 -20.72 6.39 -5.38
C GLY A 50 -21.86 6.15 -4.39
N PHE A 51 -22.10 4.91 -3.99
CA PHE A 51 -23.15 4.57 -3.01
C PHE A 51 -22.89 5.16 -1.61
N LEU A 52 -21.62 5.28 -1.23
CA LEU A 52 -21.21 5.83 0.07
C LEU A 52 -20.96 7.34 0.04
N GLU A 53 -21.18 8.01 -1.09
CA GLU A 53 -20.90 9.44 -1.31
C GLU A 53 -19.44 9.84 -1.03
N ILE A 54 -18.51 8.92 -1.30
CA ILE A 54 -17.06 9.13 -1.14
C ILE A 54 -16.45 9.43 -2.51
N ASN A 55 -15.58 10.45 -2.58
CA ASN A 55 -14.84 10.71 -3.81
C ASN A 55 -13.76 9.62 -4.03
N PRO A 56 -13.85 8.82 -5.11
CA PRO A 56 -12.92 7.71 -5.36
C PRO A 56 -11.48 8.19 -5.58
N HIS A 57 -11.28 9.32 -6.25
CA HIS A 57 -9.96 9.91 -6.47
C HIS A 57 -9.32 10.39 -5.17
N TYR A 58 -10.10 10.96 -4.27
CA TYR A 58 -9.61 11.39 -2.96
C TYR A 58 -9.10 10.20 -2.15
N LEU A 59 -9.88 9.12 -2.10
CA LEU A 59 -9.52 7.91 -1.37
C LEU A 59 -8.28 7.24 -1.96
N ARG A 60 -8.23 7.04 -3.29
CA ARG A 60 -7.04 6.53 -4.00
C ARG A 60 -5.81 7.40 -3.74
N GLY A 61 -5.96 8.72 -3.77
CA GLY A 61 -4.88 9.65 -3.48
C GLY A 61 -4.32 9.50 -2.05
N GLY A 62 -5.18 9.25 -1.06
CA GLY A 62 -4.77 8.93 0.31
C GLY A 62 -3.97 7.64 0.39
N LEU A 63 -4.45 6.57 -0.25
CA LEU A 63 -3.80 5.26 -0.27
C LEU A 63 -2.43 5.30 -0.98
N LEU A 64 -2.31 6.04 -2.09
CA LEU A 64 -1.04 6.23 -2.79
C LEU A 64 -0.02 6.97 -1.94
N ARG A 65 -0.42 8.04 -1.25
CA ARG A 65 0.47 8.76 -0.34
C ARG A 65 0.97 7.85 0.79
N LEU A 66 0.08 7.04 1.37
CA LEU A 66 0.46 6.09 2.40
C LEU A 66 1.48 5.06 1.87
N LYS A 67 1.23 4.51 0.67
CA LYS A 67 2.16 3.58 0.01
C LYS A 67 3.53 4.19 -0.22
N GLN A 68 3.58 5.44 -0.68
CA GLN A 68 4.83 6.17 -0.89
C GLN A 68 5.58 6.40 0.43
N GLN A 69 4.89 6.78 1.50
CA GLN A 69 5.47 7.01 2.83
C GLN A 69 6.06 5.74 3.46
N LEU A 70 5.40 4.60 3.30
CA LEU A 70 5.89 3.33 3.85
C LEU A 70 6.98 2.70 2.98
N GLY A 71 6.87 2.82 1.65
CA GLY A 71 7.93 2.40 0.73
C GLY A 71 9.24 3.15 0.92
N THR A 72 9.19 4.44 1.31
CA THR A 72 10.41 5.20 1.67
C THR A 72 11.03 4.76 3.00
N ARG A 73 10.23 4.25 3.95
CA ARG A 73 10.75 3.74 5.24
C ARG A 73 11.50 2.42 5.08
N GLU A 74 10.98 1.49 4.27
CA GLU A 74 11.66 0.21 4.02
C GLU A 74 13.01 0.38 3.31
N GLN A 75 13.17 1.39 2.45
CA GLN A 75 14.45 1.70 1.80
C GLN A 75 15.49 2.31 2.77
N ASN A 76 15.04 2.88 3.89
CA ASN A 76 15.91 3.52 4.88
C ASN A 76 16.31 2.58 6.04
N GLU A 77 15.51 1.55 6.32
CA GLU A 77 15.77 0.54 7.37
C GLU A 77 16.67 -0.62 6.91
N GLY A 78 17.06 -0.67 5.62
CA GLY A 78 17.90 -1.72 5.02
C GLY A 78 19.39 -1.38 4.85
N LYS A 79 19.85 -0.19 5.26
CA LYS A 79 21.29 0.13 5.22
C LYS A 79 21.94 -0.29 6.54
N PRO A 80 22.85 -1.29 6.57
CA PRO A 80 23.74 -1.44 7.71
C PRO A 80 24.64 -0.21 7.78
N SER A 81 24.40 0.62 8.80
CA SER A 81 25.31 1.67 9.25
C SER A 81 26.52 1.01 9.92
N HIS A 82 27.36 0.33 9.14
CA HIS A 82 28.69 0.01 9.61
C HIS A 82 29.54 1.29 9.61
N PRO A 83 30.20 1.62 10.74
CA PRO A 83 31.18 2.69 10.77
C PRO A 83 32.29 2.32 9.80
N LYS A 84 32.66 3.23 8.90
CA LYS A 84 33.85 3.05 8.07
C LYS A 84 35.03 2.87 9.03
N ALA A 85 35.57 1.66 9.10
CA ALA A 85 36.84 1.41 9.75
C ALA A 85 37.88 2.23 8.99
N VAL A 86 38.30 3.34 9.57
CA VAL A 86 39.48 4.08 9.13
C VAL A 86 40.66 3.20 9.52
N THR A 87 41.15 2.39 8.59
CA THR A 87 42.49 1.80 8.70
C THR A 87 43.50 2.92 8.56
N TYR A 88 43.95 3.45 9.71
CA TYR A 88 45.21 4.16 9.78
C TYR A 88 46.33 3.16 9.56
N HIS A 89 46.94 3.17 8.38
CA HIS A 89 48.25 2.57 8.19
C HIS A 89 49.24 3.36 9.05
N ARG A 90 49.75 2.74 10.11
CA ARG A 90 50.81 3.28 10.95
C ARG A 90 51.91 2.23 11.09
N ALA A 91 52.94 2.41 10.28
CA ALA A 91 54.38 2.22 10.53
C ALA A 91 55.09 2.11 9.19
#